data_AF-W7T7B3-F1
#
_entry.id   AF-W7T7B3-F1
#
_cell.length_a   1.000
_cell.length_b   1.000
_cell.length_c   1.000
_cell.angle_alpha   90.00
_cell.angle_beta   90.00
_cell.angle_gamma   90.00
#
_symmetry.space_group_name_H-M   'P 1'
#
loop_
_entity.id
_entity.type
_entity.pdbx_description
1 polymer ?
#
loop_
_entity_poly.entity_id
_entity_poly.type
_entity_poly.pdbx_seq_one_letter_code
_entity_poly.pdbx_strand_id
1 'polypeptide(L)' 'MTEFTGRRWDIACLDALDRKRQVQVWSCPGRIVMISPPAETSTLSIAEATQLRKSLERAIEEATALLVNKVG' A
#
# COMPACT_ATOMS: atom_id res chain seq x y z
N MET A 1 -2.98 18.45 -14.52
CA MET A 1 -3.10 16.98 -14.65
C MET A 1 -1.78 16.40 -14.21
N THR A 2 -1.72 15.60 -13.14
CA THR A 2 -0.44 15.03 -12.67
C THR A 2 -0.03 13.97 -13.68
N GLU A 3 1.02 14.22 -14.47
CA GLU A 3 1.57 13.18 -15.35
C GLU A 3 2.26 12.11 -14.50
N PHE A 4 1.79 10.87 -14.62
CA PHE A 4 2.39 9.73 -13.95
C PHE A 4 3.53 9.18 -14.80
N THR A 5 4.73 9.76 -14.64
CA THR A 5 5.87 9.47 -15.53
C THR A 5 6.87 8.44 -14.98
N GLY A 6 6.71 8.00 -13.74
CA GLY A 6 7.59 7.00 -13.14
C GLY A 6 7.08 5.56 -13.27
N ARG A 7 7.74 4.65 -12.54
CA ARG A 7 7.42 3.23 -12.55
C ARG A 7 6.11 2.98 -11.80
N ARG A 8 5.34 2.01 -12.29
CA ARG A 8 4.13 1.51 -11.67
C ARG A 8 4.32 0.08 -11.17
N TRP A 9 3.67 -0.23 -10.05
CA TRP A 9 3.53 -1.56 -9.49
C TRP A 9 2.07 -1.85 -9.19
N ASP A 10 1.63 -3.05 -9.54
CA ASP A 10 0.29 -3.56 -9.23
C ASP A 10 0.43 -4.70 -8.22
N ILE A 11 -0.20 -4.54 -7.05
CA ILE A 11 -0.14 -5.49 -5.93
C ILE A 11 -1.50 -6.14 -5.82
N ALA A 12 -1.59 -7.44 -6.16
CA ALA A 12 -2.83 -8.19 -6.04
C ALA A 12 -3.22 -8.34 -4.56
N CYS A 13 -4.51 -8.11 -4.26
CA CYS A 13 -5.04 -8.21 -2.91
C CYS A 13 -6.52 -8.62 -2.92
N LEU A 14 -7.08 -8.78 -1.72
CA LEU A 14 -8.51 -8.91 -1.49
C LEU A 14 -9.03 -7.64 -0.83
N ASP A 15 -10.28 -7.26 -1.13
CA ASP A 15 -10.99 -6.29 -0.30
C ASP A 15 -11.66 -6.97 0.91
N ALA A 16 -12.35 -6.17 1.73
CA ALA A 16 -13.04 -6.66 2.92
C ALA A 16 -14.19 -7.66 2.63
N LEU A 17 -14.54 -7.88 1.35
CA LEU A 17 -15.54 -8.85 0.90
C LEU A 17 -14.90 -10.02 0.15
N ASP A 18 -13.60 -10.26 0.33
CA ASP A 18 -12.82 -11.32 -0.30
C ASP A 18 -12.80 -11.30 -1.84
N ARG A 19 -13.11 -10.14 -2.44
CA ARG A 19 -13.07 -10.00 -3.89
C ARG A 19 -11.65 -9.70 -4.33
N LYS A 20 -11.22 -10.31 -5.43
CA LYS A 20 -9.92 -10.00 -6.04
C LYS A 20 -9.87 -8.54 -6.49
N ARG A 21 -8.82 -7.85 -6.04
CA ARG A 21 -8.53 -6.43 -6.30
C ARG A 21 -7.03 -6.23 -6.51
N GLN A 22 -6.66 -4.98 -6.70
CA GLN A 22 -5.27 -4.55 -6.75
C GLN A 22 -5.11 -3.21 -6.03
N VAL A 23 -3.99 -3.05 -5.32
CA VAL A 23 -3.45 -1.73 -4.95
C VAL A 23 -2.41 -1.36 -5.99
N GLN A 24 -2.48 -0.13 -6.51
CA GLN A 24 -1.49 0.37 -7.47
C GLN A 24 -0.61 1.40 -6.81
N VAL A 25 0.69 1.36 -7.09
CA VAL A 25 1.67 2.33 -6.61
C VAL A 25 2.44 2.88 -7.80
N TRP A 26 2.56 4.20 -7.88
CA TRP A 26 3.25 4.89 -8.96
C TRP A 26 4.29 5.82 -8.37
N SER A 27 5.53 5.75 -8.86
CA SER A 27 6.51 6.79 -8.59
C SER A 27 6.27 7.97 -9.53
N CYS A 28 6.33 9.18 -9.00
CA CYS A 28 6.24 10.43 -9.74
C CYS A 28 7.31 11.38 -9.22
N PRO A 29 7.68 12.43 -9.97
CA PRO A 29 8.62 13.44 -9.47
C PRO A 29 8.14 14.04 -8.13
N GLY A 30 8.91 13.79 -7.06
CA GLY A 30 8.68 14.32 -5.72
C GLY A 30 7.51 13.70 -4.93
N ARG A 31 6.79 12.72 -5.49
CA ARG A 31 5.58 12.16 -4.86
C ARG A 31 5.37 10.69 -5.23
N ILE A 32 4.61 10.00 -4.41
CA ILE A 32 4.12 8.64 -4.66
C ILE A 32 2.61 8.71 -4.78
N VAL A 33 2.05 8.07 -5.79
CA VAL A 33 0.60 7.96 -5.95
C VAL A 33 0.19 6.52 -5.67
N MET A 34 -0.76 6.36 -4.76
CA MET A 34 -1.33 5.07 -4.40
C MET A 34 -2.81 5.06 -4.76
N ILE A 35 -3.27 3.97 -5.37
CA ILE A 35 -4.68 3.76 -5.69
C ILE A 35 -5.13 2.51 -4.94
N SER A 36 -5.98 2.69 -3.94
CA SER A 36 -6.54 1.62 -3.12
C SER A 36 -7.97 1.29 -3.54
N PRO A 37 -8.43 0.04 -3.39
CA PRO A 37 -9.85 -0.29 -3.53
C PRO A 37 -10.69 0.36 -2.41
N PRO A 38 -11.85 0.99 -2.70
CA PRO A 38 -12.47 1.16 -4.02
C PRO A 38 -11.97 2.43 -4.77
N ALA A 39 -11.00 2.26 -5.68
CA ALA A 39 -10.43 3.27 -6.57
C ALA A 39 -10.09 4.65 -5.95
N GLU A 40 -9.85 4.71 -4.65
CA GLU A 40 -9.48 5.94 -3.97
C GLU A 40 -8.00 6.24 -4.27
N THR A 41 -7.72 7.48 -4.65
CA THR A 41 -6.36 7.91 -5.02
C THR A 41 -5.78 8.78 -3.92
N SER A 42 -4.64 8.36 -3.37
CA SER A 42 -3.85 9.15 -2.43
C SER A 42 -2.54 9.59 -3.08
N THR A 43 -2.19 10.86 -2.91
CA THR A 43 -0.87 11.38 -3.29
C THR A 43 -0.08 11.66 -2.03
N LEU A 44 1.11 11.08 -1.92
CA LEU A 44 1.99 11.17 -0.78
C LEU A 44 3.27 11.90 -1.18
N SER A 45 3.74 12.81 -0.34
CA SER A 45 5.13 13.28 -0.38
C SER A 45 6.10 12.14 -0.07
N ILE A 46 7.39 12.36 -0.31
CA ILE A 46 8.43 11.38 0.03
C ILE A 46 8.45 11.06 1.54
N ALA A 47 8.22 12.06 2.40
CA ALA A 47 8.17 11.88 3.85
C ALA A 47 6.97 11.02 4.27
N GLU A 48 5.78 11.32 3.76
CA GLU A 48 4.56 10.54 4.06
C GLU A 48 4.65 9.11 3.52
N ALA A 49 5.20 8.91 2.32
CA ALA A 49 5.45 7.56 1.79
C ALA A 49 6.46 6.78 2.64
N THR A 50 7.49 7.45 3.18
CA THR A 50 8.44 6.83 4.10
C THR A 50 7.79 6.45 5.42
N GLN A 51 6.87 7.28 5.93
CA GLN A 51 6.08 6.97 7.11
C GLN A 51 5.14 5.78 6.86
N LEU A 52 4.45 5.75 5.71
CA LEU A 52 3.59 4.62 5.32
C LEU A 52 4.39 3.31 5.26
N ARG A 53 5.60 3.32 4.67
CA ARG A 53 6.49 2.15 4.65
C ARG A 53 6.74 1.61 6.06
N LYS A 54 7.13 2.48 6.99
CA LYS A 54 7.39 2.09 8.39
C LYS A 54 6.14 1.53 9.07
N SER A 55 4.97 2.11 8.81
CA SER A 55 3.71 1.60 9.35
C SER A 55 3.35 0.22 8.79
N LEU A 56 3.59 -0.02 7.49
CA LEU A 56 3.39 -1.33 6.87
C LEU A 56 4.34 -2.37 7.45
N GLU A 57 5.63 -2.04 7.63
CA GLU A 57 6.62 -2.91 8.26
C GLU A 57 6.16 -3.35 9.66
N ARG A 58 5.73 -2.41 10.51
CA ARG A 58 5.20 -2.72 11.85
C ARG A 58 3.92 -3.56 11.82
N ALA A 59 2.98 -3.24 10.93
CA ALA A 59 1.74 -4.00 10.81
C ALA A 59 2.01 -5.46 10.39
N ILE A 60 3.02 -5.70 9.55
CA ILE A 60 3.46 -7.05 9.17
C ILE A 60 4.04 -7.79 10.38
N GLU A 61 4.89 -7.14 11.18
CA GLU A 61 5.45 -7.73 12.40
C GLU A 61 4.35 -8.14 13.37
N GLU A 62 3.40 -7.26 13.66
CA GLU A 62 2.26 -7.53 14.53
C GLU A 62 1.37 -8.66 14.00
N ALA A 63 1.00 -8.61 12.72
CA ALA A 63 0.17 -9.65 12.10
C ALA A 63 0.85 -11.02 12.13
N THR A 64 2.18 -11.07 11.94
CA THR A 64 2.96 -12.31 12.02
C THR A 64 3.00 -12.86 13.44
N ALA A 65 3.18 -11.99 14.45
CA ALA A 65 3.16 -12.42 15.85
C ALA A 65 1.80 -13.03 16.26
N LEU A 66 0.69 -12.50 15.72
CA LEU A 66 -0.66 -13.03 15.95
C LEU A 66 -0.86 -14.44 15.37
N LEU A 67 -0.11 -14.83 14.34
CA LEU A 67 -0.14 -16.20 13.82
C LEU A 67 0.53 -17.18 14.79
N VAL A 68 1.66 -16.80 15.38
CA VAL A 68 2.41 -17.64 16.35
C VAL A 68 1.58 -17.88 17.61
N ASN A 69 0.89 -16.86 18.11
CA ASN A 69 0.08 -16.95 19.33
C ASN A 69 -1.22 -17.76 19.17
N LYS A 70 -1.67 -18.05 17.94
CA LYS A 70 -2.84 -18.91 17.69
C LYS A 70 -2.52 -20.41 17.66
N VAL A 71 -1.24 -20.77 17.65
CA VAL A 71 -0.76 -22.16 17.55
C VAL A 71 -0.30 -22.70 18.92
N GLY A 72 -0.30 -21.87 19.96
CA GLY A 72 0.02 -22.22 21.35
C GLY A 72 -1.20 -22.41 22.23
#